data_AF-V4QB48-F1
#
_entry.id   AF-V4QB48-F1
#
_cell.length_a   1.000
_cell.length_b   1.000
_cell.length_c   1.000
_cell.angle_alpha   90.00
_cell.angle_beta   90.00
_cell.angle_gamma   90.00
#
_symmetry.space_group_name_H-M   'P 1'
#
loop_
_entity.id
_entity.type
_entity.pdbx_description
1 polymer ?
#
loop_
_entity_poly.entity_id
_entity_poly.type
_entity_poly.pdbx_seq_one_letter_code
_entity_poly.pdbx_strand_id
1 'polypeptide(L)'
;MPSIANEQLPGFAAALIRLRGETLGRIAEATGIRTANLSVWLRGKEQVISAKRLIGLLHHLGVEGGRLRTDVLHQWQDRGALDDSRLVLSLLQTNNQPVWLFQDEQPGLIKTRFLLAGDVLIRMKIEPGVDQALDLATVARVDRVITTPTALAGVPIDSLASARNVLLALAEQTAADVGDEELLEGLMFRLTETLGSNVSSAQGWQQLELALRRSLEAGLAPGDIASLLKGHLQNR
;
A
#
# COMPACT_ATOMS: atom_id res chain seq x y z
N MET A 1 -16.47 -13.53 8.27
CA MET A 1 -15.07 -13.24 7.88
C MET A 1 -14.87 -13.77 6.48
N PRO A 2 -14.41 -12.96 5.50
CA PRO A 2 -14.26 -13.44 4.14
C PRO A 2 -13.08 -14.43 4.11
N SER A 3 -13.39 -15.71 3.93
CA SER A 3 -12.42 -16.75 3.61
C SER A 3 -12.30 -16.87 2.09
N ILE A 4 -11.10 -17.06 1.57
CA ILE A 4 -10.91 -17.40 0.15
C ILE A 4 -11.75 -18.66 -0.14
N ALA A 5 -12.67 -18.57 -1.09
CA ALA A 5 -13.49 -19.71 -1.46
C ALA A 5 -12.60 -20.84 -1.98
N ASN A 6 -12.93 -22.10 -1.68
CA ASN A 6 -12.11 -23.25 -2.09
C ASN A 6 -11.84 -23.29 -3.60
N GLU A 7 -12.78 -22.80 -4.40
CA GLU A 7 -12.72 -22.71 -5.85
C GLU A 7 -11.72 -21.64 -6.35
N GLN A 8 -11.46 -20.61 -5.54
CA GLN A 8 -10.54 -19.52 -5.86
C GLN A 8 -9.10 -19.80 -5.39
N LEU A 9 -8.91 -20.77 -4.49
CA LEU A 9 -7.60 -21.13 -3.93
C LEU A 9 -6.54 -21.47 -5.00
N PRO A 10 -6.84 -22.23 -6.08
CA PRO A 10 -5.83 -22.53 -7.09
C PRO A 10 -5.31 -21.29 -7.81
N GLY A 11 -6.20 -20.38 -8.20
CA GLY A 11 -5.84 -19.12 -8.88
C GLY A 11 -5.03 -18.20 -7.97
N PHE A 12 -5.45 -18.08 -6.70
CA PHE A 12 -4.74 -17.30 -5.70
C PHE A 12 -3.32 -17.84 -5.42
N ALA A 13 -3.20 -19.16 -5.23
CA ALA A 13 -1.90 -19.80 -5.04
C ALA A 13 -1.01 -19.60 -6.28
N ALA A 14 -1.56 -19.73 -7.49
CA ALA A 14 -0.83 -19.52 -8.73
C ALA A 14 -0.28 -18.08 -8.84
N ALA A 15 -1.07 -17.07 -8.47
CA ALA A 15 -0.65 -15.68 -8.44
C ALA A 15 0.48 -15.45 -7.43
N LEU A 16 0.35 -15.95 -6.20
CA LEU A 16 1.40 -15.85 -5.18
C LEU A 16 2.71 -16.55 -5.61
N ILE A 17 2.63 -17.70 -6.28
CA ILE A 17 3.80 -18.41 -6.82
C ILE A 17 4.52 -17.53 -7.85
N ARG A 18 3.78 -16.90 -8.77
CA ARG A 18 4.35 -16.00 -9.79
C ARG A 18 4.96 -14.75 -9.17
N LEU A 19 4.24 -14.11 -8.25
CA LEU A 19 4.71 -12.94 -7.51
C LEU A 19 5.98 -13.25 -6.72
N ARG A 20 6.11 -14.43 -6.12
CA ARG A 20 7.33 -14.82 -5.40
C ARG A 20 8.46 -15.31 -6.32
N GLY A 21 8.21 -15.45 -7.61
CA GLY A 21 9.19 -15.99 -8.57
C GLY A 21 9.59 -17.44 -8.27
N GLU A 22 8.73 -18.20 -7.60
CA GLU A 22 9.03 -19.58 -7.21
C GLU A 22 8.74 -20.58 -8.33
N THR A 23 9.57 -21.61 -8.41
CA THR A 23 9.35 -22.72 -9.34
C THR A 23 8.52 -23.81 -8.67
N LEU A 24 7.75 -24.56 -9.45
CA LEU A 24 6.99 -25.69 -8.92
C LEU A 24 7.88 -26.76 -8.27
N GLY A 25 9.14 -26.89 -8.71
CA GLY A 25 10.11 -27.80 -8.10
C GLY A 25 10.48 -27.40 -6.67
N ARG A 26 10.77 -26.11 -6.43
CA ARG A 26 11.05 -25.60 -5.07
C ARG A 26 9.84 -25.75 -4.14
N ILE A 27 8.65 -25.49 -4.66
CA ILE A 27 7.42 -25.65 -3.88
C ILE A 27 7.17 -27.13 -3.56
N ALA A 28 7.41 -28.02 -4.52
CA ALA A 28 7.27 -29.46 -4.31
C ALA A 28 8.20 -29.97 -3.20
N GLU A 29 9.44 -29.48 -3.18
CA GLU A 29 10.42 -29.79 -2.14
C GLU A 29 9.97 -29.28 -0.76
N ALA A 30 9.52 -28.02 -0.68
CA ALA A 30 9.10 -27.40 0.57
C ALA A 30 7.79 -27.97 1.16
N THR A 31 6.87 -28.43 0.30
CA THR A 31 5.51 -28.82 0.70
C THR A 31 5.24 -30.32 0.64
N GLY A 32 6.13 -31.08 -0.01
CA GLY A 32 5.93 -32.51 -0.28
C GLY A 32 4.81 -32.82 -1.28
N ILE A 33 4.33 -31.82 -2.03
CA ILE A 33 3.35 -32.00 -3.11
C ILE A 33 4.12 -32.31 -4.40
N ARG A 34 3.78 -33.40 -5.09
CA ARG A 34 4.39 -33.70 -6.40
C ARG A 34 4.08 -32.58 -7.40
N THR A 35 5.11 -32.16 -8.14
CA THR A 35 5.02 -31.12 -9.19
C THR A 35 3.86 -31.34 -10.16
N ALA A 36 3.64 -32.58 -10.60
CA ALA A 36 2.55 -32.93 -11.52
C ALA A 36 1.17 -32.65 -10.90
N ASN A 37 0.96 -33.07 -9.65
CA ASN A 37 -0.30 -32.85 -8.93
C ASN A 37 -0.53 -31.36 -8.70
N LEU A 38 0.52 -30.64 -8.27
CA LEU A 38 0.45 -29.19 -8.07
C LEU A 38 0.10 -28.46 -9.39
N SER A 39 0.74 -28.84 -10.50
CA SER A 39 0.46 -28.27 -11.82
C SER A 39 -0.97 -28.51 -12.31
N VAL A 40 -1.53 -29.69 -12.06
CA VAL A 40 -2.93 -30.01 -12.42
C VAL A 40 -3.88 -29.18 -11.56
N TRP A 41 -3.65 -29.15 -10.24
CA TRP A 41 -4.48 -28.41 -9.30
C TRP A 41 -4.48 -26.90 -9.58
N LEU A 42 -3.32 -26.28 -9.81
CA LEU A 42 -3.21 -24.85 -10.14
C LEU A 42 -3.94 -24.44 -11.44
N ARG A 43 -4.24 -25.41 -12.32
CA ARG A 43 -5.05 -25.19 -13.53
C ARG A 43 -6.56 -25.30 -13.27
N GLY A 44 -6.98 -25.40 -12.01
CA GLY A 44 -8.37 -25.55 -11.60
C GLY A 44 -8.96 -26.93 -11.89
N LYS A 45 -8.13 -27.92 -12.24
CA LYS A 45 -8.60 -29.28 -12.49
C LYS A 45 -8.74 -30.04 -11.17
N GLU A 46 -9.74 -30.92 -11.10
CA GLU A 46 -9.91 -31.82 -9.97
C GLU A 46 -8.64 -32.64 -9.74
N GLN A 47 -8.06 -32.45 -8.56
CA GLN A 47 -6.87 -33.17 -8.14
C GLN A 47 -6.93 -33.35 -6.63
N VAL A 48 -6.76 -34.60 -6.19
CA VAL A 48 -6.72 -34.91 -4.77
C VAL A 48 -5.37 -34.50 -4.20
N ILE A 49 -5.33 -33.33 -3.56
CA ILE A 49 -4.27 -32.91 -2.66
C ILE A 49 -4.89 -32.87 -1.26
N SER A 50 -4.28 -33.58 -0.30
CA SER A 50 -4.79 -33.60 1.08
C SER A 50 -4.84 -32.19 1.66
N ALA A 51 -5.86 -31.90 2.48
CA ALA A 51 -6.01 -30.61 3.17
C ALA A 51 -4.74 -30.19 3.91
N LYS A 52 -4.07 -31.12 4.61
CA LYS A 52 -2.78 -30.86 5.30
C LYS A 52 -1.71 -30.28 4.38
N ARG A 53 -1.59 -30.82 3.17
CA ARG A 53 -0.62 -30.34 2.16
C ARG A 53 -1.02 -28.99 1.57
N LEU A 54 -2.32 -28.75 1.37
CA LEU A 54 -2.80 -27.43 0.93
C LEU A 54 -2.55 -26.35 1.99
N ILE A 55 -2.78 -26.66 3.26
CA ILE A 55 -2.41 -25.76 4.37
C ILE A 55 -0.90 -25.50 4.38
N GLY A 56 -0.08 -26.55 4.23
CA GLY A 56 1.38 -26.40 4.12
C GLY A 56 1.82 -25.54 2.94
N LEU A 57 1.16 -25.69 1.79
CA LEU A 57 1.38 -24.85 0.60
C LEU A 57 1.05 -23.38 0.88
N LEU A 58 -0.14 -23.09 1.41
CA LEU A 58 -0.54 -21.72 1.73
C LEU A 58 0.40 -21.10 2.76
N HIS A 59 0.75 -21.83 3.82
CA HIS A 59 1.69 -21.38 4.83
C HIS A 59 3.08 -21.06 4.26
N HIS A 60 3.60 -21.92 3.37
CA HIS A 60 4.84 -21.67 2.62
C HIS A 60 4.76 -20.40 1.77
N LEU A 61 3.62 -20.18 1.11
CA LEU A 61 3.33 -18.97 0.33
C LEU A 61 3.08 -17.72 1.19
N GLY A 62 3.13 -17.83 2.52
CA GLY A 62 2.95 -16.70 3.42
C GLY A 62 1.50 -16.46 3.83
N VAL A 63 0.65 -17.48 3.79
CA VAL A 63 -0.79 -17.37 4.06
C VAL A 63 -1.18 -18.31 5.19
N GLU A 64 -1.86 -17.77 6.21
CA GLU A 64 -2.36 -18.52 7.35
C GLU A 64 -3.77 -18.03 7.72
N GLY A 65 -4.68 -18.96 8.02
CA GLY A 65 -6.07 -18.60 8.37
C GLY A 65 -6.81 -17.80 7.29
N GLY A 66 -6.40 -17.92 6.02
CA GLY A 66 -6.95 -17.14 4.91
C GLY A 66 -6.45 -15.70 4.83
N ARG A 67 -5.38 -15.36 5.54
CA ARG A 67 -4.76 -14.02 5.57
C ARG A 67 -3.28 -14.13 5.26
N LEU A 68 -2.68 -13.03 4.77
CA LEU A 68 -1.22 -12.97 4.75
C LEU A 68 -0.68 -12.98 6.17
N ARG A 69 0.40 -13.73 6.33
CA ARG A 69 1.17 -13.82 7.55
C ARG A 69 1.77 -12.46 7.90
N THR A 70 1.71 -12.11 9.19
CA THR A 70 2.22 -10.85 9.74
C THR A 70 3.62 -11.00 10.34
N ASP A 71 4.14 -12.22 10.40
CA ASP A 71 5.45 -12.56 10.96
C ASP A 71 6.57 -12.63 9.90
N VAL A 72 6.26 -12.32 8.63
CA VAL A 72 7.21 -12.37 7.52
C VAL A 72 7.15 -11.10 6.66
N LEU A 73 8.30 -10.73 6.08
CA LEU A 73 8.35 -9.78 4.99
C LEU A 73 7.99 -10.49 3.69
N HIS A 74 6.87 -10.12 3.08
CA HIS A 74 6.47 -10.65 1.77
C HIS A 74 7.30 -9.99 0.68
N GLN A 75 8.06 -10.77 -0.07
CA GLN A 75 8.91 -10.26 -1.14
C GLN A 75 8.37 -10.73 -2.49
N TRP A 76 7.81 -9.78 -3.24
CA TRP A 76 7.14 -10.05 -4.50
C TRP A 76 7.77 -9.27 -5.66
N GLN A 77 7.60 -9.80 -6.85
CA GLN A 77 7.98 -9.22 -8.12
C GLN A 77 6.80 -9.28 -9.08
N ASP A 78 6.52 -8.17 -9.75
CA ASP A 78 5.49 -8.07 -10.77
C ASP A 78 6.09 -7.53 -12.07
N ARG A 79 5.65 -8.05 -13.21
CA ARG A 79 6.16 -7.71 -14.55
C ARG A 79 5.35 -6.60 -15.23
N GLY A 80 4.76 -5.73 -14.42
CA GLY A 80 4.15 -4.46 -14.85
C GLY A 80 2.66 -4.53 -15.19
N ALA A 81 2.09 -5.70 -15.44
CA ALA A 81 0.64 -5.85 -15.65
C ALA A 81 -0.17 -5.73 -14.34
N LEU A 82 0.47 -5.97 -13.19
CA LEU A 82 -0.13 -5.92 -11.86
C LEU A 82 -1.38 -6.81 -11.67
N ASP A 83 -1.69 -7.74 -12.57
CA ASP A 83 -2.89 -8.59 -12.47
C ASP A 83 -2.83 -9.55 -11.27
N ASP A 84 -1.69 -10.20 -11.08
CA ASP A 84 -1.44 -11.06 -9.93
C ASP A 84 -1.44 -10.25 -8.63
N SER A 85 -0.80 -9.06 -8.66
CA SER A 85 -0.83 -8.11 -7.55
C SER A 85 -2.26 -7.69 -7.21
N ARG A 86 -3.08 -7.35 -8.20
CA ARG A 86 -4.49 -6.95 -8.03
C ARG A 86 -5.31 -8.07 -7.39
N LEU A 87 -5.16 -9.29 -7.92
CA LEU A 87 -5.86 -10.46 -7.38
C LEU A 87 -5.50 -10.67 -5.91
N VAL A 88 -4.21 -10.70 -5.57
CA VAL A 88 -3.77 -10.98 -4.21
C VAL A 88 -4.11 -9.83 -3.26
N LEU A 89 -3.89 -8.58 -3.66
CA LEU A 89 -4.14 -7.40 -2.82
C LEU A 89 -5.64 -7.14 -2.61
N SER A 90 -6.50 -7.43 -3.58
CA SER A 90 -7.96 -7.29 -3.41
C SER A 90 -8.51 -8.18 -2.29
N LEU A 91 -7.92 -9.36 -2.09
CA LEU A 91 -8.25 -10.27 -1.01
C LEU A 91 -7.72 -9.78 0.36
N LEU A 92 -6.79 -8.83 0.40
CA LEU A 92 -6.32 -8.18 1.63
C LEU A 92 -7.20 -7.01 2.04
N GLN A 93 -7.77 -6.30 1.07
CA GLN A 93 -8.55 -5.07 1.28
C GLN A 93 -9.88 -5.30 2.00
N THR A 94 -10.32 -6.56 2.14
CA THR A 94 -11.56 -6.91 2.84
C THR A 94 -11.51 -6.68 4.36
N ASN A 95 -10.33 -6.33 4.91
CA ASN A 95 -10.14 -6.08 6.34
C ASN A 95 -10.23 -4.60 6.75
N ASN A 96 -10.53 -3.65 5.84
CA ASN A 96 -10.66 -2.20 6.14
C ASN A 96 -9.47 -1.58 6.91
N GLN A 97 -8.29 -2.19 6.84
CA GLN A 97 -7.08 -1.68 7.45
C GLN A 97 -6.50 -0.56 6.57
N PRO A 98 -5.96 0.52 7.17
CA PRO A 98 -5.29 1.55 6.39
C PRO A 98 -4.06 0.94 5.70
N VAL A 99 -3.89 1.26 4.42
CA VAL A 99 -2.77 0.81 3.60
C VAL A 99 -1.87 2.00 3.30
N TRP A 100 -0.60 1.89 3.70
CA TRP A 100 0.43 2.88 3.40
C TRP A 100 1.30 2.36 2.25
N LEU A 101 1.48 3.19 1.23
CA LEU A 101 2.36 2.94 0.11
C LEU A 101 3.62 3.79 0.27
N PHE A 102 4.77 3.14 0.38
CA PHE A 102 6.07 3.77 0.28
C PHE A 102 6.57 3.68 -1.15
N GLN A 103 6.98 4.82 -1.68
CA GLN A 103 7.58 4.94 -2.99
C GLN A 103 8.82 5.82 -2.97
N ASP A 104 9.76 5.51 -3.87
CA ASP A 104 10.94 6.33 -4.10
C ASP A 104 10.83 7.10 -5.43
N GLU A 105 11.57 8.21 -5.47
CA GLU A 105 11.73 9.07 -6.65
C GLU A 105 12.89 8.62 -7.55
N GLN A 106 13.52 7.49 -7.23
CA GLN A 106 14.71 7.04 -7.92
C GLN A 106 14.45 6.82 -9.41
N PRO A 107 15.32 7.33 -10.30
CA PRO A 107 15.21 7.07 -11.72
C PRO A 107 15.47 5.59 -11.99
N GLY A 108 14.89 5.08 -13.07
CA GLY A 108 15.04 3.67 -13.46
C GLY A 108 13.71 3.01 -13.75
N LEU A 109 13.79 1.98 -14.59
CA LEU A 109 12.62 1.26 -15.08
C LEU A 109 12.02 0.34 -14.02
N ILE A 110 12.87 -0.29 -13.20
CA ILE A 110 12.42 -1.16 -12.12
C ILE A 110 12.16 -0.30 -10.89
N LYS A 111 10.96 -0.39 -10.33
CA LYS A 111 10.55 0.33 -9.13
C LYS A 111 10.48 -0.62 -7.94
N THR A 112 10.97 -0.17 -6.79
CA THR A 112 10.73 -0.86 -5.51
C THR A 112 9.68 -0.08 -4.74
N ARG A 113 8.67 -0.77 -4.22
CA ARG A 113 7.59 -0.20 -3.42
C ARG A 113 7.41 -1.03 -2.16
N PHE A 114 6.98 -0.40 -1.08
CA PHE A 114 6.52 -1.13 0.09
C PHE A 114 5.05 -0.82 0.36
N LEU A 115 4.28 -1.86 0.67
CA LEU A 115 2.91 -1.73 1.16
C LEU A 115 2.89 -2.20 2.61
N LEU A 116 2.43 -1.31 3.50
CA LEU A 116 2.15 -1.63 4.90
C LEU A 116 0.63 -1.63 5.10
N ALA A 117 0.06 -2.80 5.35
CA ALA A 117 -1.38 -2.97 5.59
C ALA A 117 -1.59 -3.62 6.97
N GLY A 118 -1.85 -2.80 7.98
CA GLY A 118 -1.80 -3.24 9.38
C GLY A 118 -0.40 -3.74 9.74
N ASP A 119 -0.29 -5.02 10.12
CA ASP A 119 1.00 -5.67 10.42
C ASP A 119 1.57 -6.49 9.25
N VAL A 120 0.91 -6.46 8.08
CA VAL A 120 1.44 -7.10 6.87
C VAL A 120 2.35 -6.12 6.15
N LEU A 121 3.60 -6.52 5.92
CA LEU A 121 4.56 -5.76 5.12
C LEU A 121 4.90 -6.51 3.83
N ILE A 122 4.72 -5.83 2.70
CA ILE A 122 5.01 -6.35 1.37
C ILE A 122 6.05 -5.45 0.71
N ARG A 123 7.16 -6.03 0.25
CA ARG A 123 8.10 -5.43 -0.68
C ARG A 123 7.74 -5.87 -2.08
N MET A 124 7.39 -4.93 -2.94
CA MET A 124 7.08 -5.17 -4.34
C MET A 124 8.19 -4.62 -5.24
N LYS A 125 8.74 -5.48 -6.10
CA LYS A 125 9.61 -5.07 -7.21
C LYS A 125 8.80 -5.07 -8.50
N ILE A 126 8.59 -3.92 -9.10
CA ILE A 126 7.78 -3.75 -10.30
C ILE A 126 8.72 -3.51 -11.48
N GLU A 127 8.75 -4.44 -12.42
CA GLU A 127 9.42 -4.28 -13.71
C GLU A 127 8.49 -3.60 -14.71
N PRO A 128 9.02 -2.82 -15.68
CA PRO A 128 8.18 -2.18 -16.68
C PRO A 128 7.45 -3.24 -17.52
N GLY A 129 6.14 -3.10 -17.64
CA GLY A 129 5.33 -3.92 -18.54
C GLY A 129 5.50 -3.49 -20.00
N VAL A 130 5.06 -4.33 -20.93
CA VAL A 130 5.10 -4.04 -22.38
C VAL A 130 4.16 -2.89 -22.75
N ASP A 131 3.02 -2.77 -22.07
CA ASP A 131 1.92 -1.89 -22.51
C ASP A 131 1.65 -0.65 -21.63
N GLN A 132 2.13 -0.62 -20.37
CA GLN A 132 2.20 0.57 -19.51
C GLN A 132 2.75 0.21 -18.12
N ALA A 133 3.37 1.18 -17.45
CA ALA A 133 3.70 1.07 -16.03
C ALA A 133 2.44 1.41 -15.22
N LEU A 134 1.66 0.40 -14.84
CA LEU A 134 0.58 0.60 -13.87
C LEU A 134 1.19 0.94 -12.50
N ASP A 135 0.64 1.96 -11.84
CA ASP A 135 1.05 2.31 -10.49
C ASP A 135 0.33 1.41 -9.48
N LEU A 136 1.07 0.93 -8.48
CA LEU A 136 0.53 0.12 -7.39
C LEU A 136 -0.58 0.86 -6.64
N ALA A 137 -0.55 2.20 -6.60
CA ALA A 137 -1.62 3.03 -6.05
C ALA A 137 -2.98 2.87 -6.79
N THR A 138 -2.97 2.44 -8.06
CA THR A 138 -4.20 2.17 -8.83
C THR A 138 -4.77 0.77 -8.59
N VAL A 139 -3.99 -0.10 -7.96
CA VAL A 139 -4.28 -1.53 -7.79
C VAL A 139 -4.58 -1.86 -6.32
N ALA A 140 -3.97 -1.11 -5.41
CA ALA A 140 -4.29 -1.14 -4.00
C ALA A 140 -5.17 0.05 -3.63
N ARG A 141 -6.20 -0.16 -2.79
CA ARG A 141 -6.80 0.96 -2.06
C ARG A 141 -5.76 1.46 -1.05
N VAL A 142 -5.07 2.54 -1.40
CA VAL A 142 -4.04 3.18 -0.57
C VAL A 142 -4.65 4.36 0.17
N ASP A 143 -4.47 4.39 1.48
CA ASP A 143 -4.95 5.48 2.34
C ASP A 143 -3.88 6.56 2.52
N ARG A 144 -2.60 6.21 2.39
CA ARG A 144 -1.48 7.16 2.47
C ARG A 144 -0.36 6.78 1.54
N VAL A 145 0.15 7.74 0.78
CA VAL A 145 1.36 7.61 -0.03
C VAL A 145 2.49 8.37 0.66
N ILE A 146 3.64 7.73 0.80
CA ILE A 146 4.87 8.32 1.36
C ILE A 146 5.91 8.26 0.25
N THR A 147 6.23 9.43 -0.30
CA THR A 147 7.28 9.60 -1.29
C THR A 147 8.57 9.98 -0.57
N THR A 148 9.66 9.29 -0.86
CA THR A 148 10.98 9.56 -0.28
C THR A 148 12.03 9.71 -1.37
N PRO A 149 13.01 10.62 -1.19
CA PRO A 149 14.17 10.68 -2.08
C PRO A 149 15.09 9.47 -1.90
N THR A 150 15.01 8.75 -0.78
CA THR A 150 15.88 7.59 -0.49
C THR A 150 15.45 6.37 -1.28
N ALA A 151 16.41 5.65 -1.87
CA ALA A 151 16.14 4.42 -2.63
C ALA A 151 15.57 3.30 -1.74
N LEU A 152 14.33 2.87 -2.00
CA LEU A 152 13.69 1.79 -1.26
C LEU A 152 14.31 0.42 -1.56
N ALA A 153 15.04 0.30 -2.68
CA ALA A 153 15.80 -0.91 -2.98
C ALA A 153 16.84 -1.25 -1.89
N GLY A 154 17.33 -0.25 -1.15
CA GLY A 154 18.29 -0.41 -0.06
C GLY A 154 17.69 -0.74 1.31
N VAL A 155 16.36 -0.79 1.45
CA VAL A 155 15.71 -1.19 2.70
C VAL A 155 16.07 -2.65 3.01
N PRO A 156 16.51 -2.97 4.24
CA PRO A 156 16.90 -4.32 4.63
C PRO A 156 15.75 -5.32 4.45
N ILE A 157 16.09 -6.53 3.98
CA ILE A 157 15.13 -7.62 3.71
C ILE A 157 15.39 -8.89 4.54
N ASP A 158 16.43 -8.86 5.37
CA ASP A 158 16.85 -9.94 6.26
C ASP A 158 15.86 -10.15 7.42
N SER A 159 15.21 -9.08 7.87
CA SER A 159 14.19 -9.17 8.92
C SER A 159 13.04 -8.18 8.70
N LEU A 160 11.83 -8.62 9.09
CA LEU A 160 10.63 -7.78 9.08
C LEU A 160 10.80 -6.54 9.96
N ALA A 161 11.42 -6.69 11.14
CA ALA A 161 11.62 -5.60 12.08
C ALA A 161 12.58 -4.54 11.53
N SER A 162 13.70 -4.97 10.94
CA SER A 162 14.66 -4.07 10.29
C SER A 162 13.99 -3.26 9.18
N ALA A 163 13.23 -3.93 8.30
CA ALA A 163 12.51 -3.28 7.20
C ALA A 163 11.50 -2.25 7.74
N ARG A 164 10.68 -2.65 8.73
CA ARG A 164 9.65 -1.78 9.33
C ARG A 164 10.27 -0.54 9.98
N ASN A 165 11.35 -0.71 10.75
CA ASN A 165 12.02 0.41 11.41
C ASN A 165 12.57 1.43 10.41
N VAL A 166 13.21 0.97 9.32
CA VAL A 166 13.72 1.85 8.27
C VAL A 166 12.57 2.60 7.58
N LEU A 167 11.48 1.90 7.23
CA LEU A 167 10.33 2.55 6.60
C LEU A 167 9.65 3.58 7.52
N LEU A 168 9.52 3.29 8.81
CA LEU A 168 8.99 4.25 9.78
C LEU A 168 9.91 5.47 9.92
N ALA A 169 11.22 5.28 10.00
CA ALA A 169 12.17 6.39 10.02
C ALA A 169 12.10 7.24 8.73
N LEU A 170 11.91 6.62 7.56
CA LEU A 170 11.68 7.34 6.31
C LEU A 170 10.35 8.11 6.33
N ALA A 171 9.28 7.54 6.89
CA ALA A 171 8.01 8.24 7.05
C ALA A 171 8.14 9.46 7.97
N GLU A 172 8.87 9.31 9.08
CA GLU A 172 9.16 10.39 10.03
C GLU A 172 10.00 11.49 9.37
N GLN A 173 11.05 11.12 8.64
CA GLN A 173 11.88 12.07 7.90
C GLN A 173 11.06 12.81 6.83
N THR A 174 10.29 12.09 6.00
CA THR A 174 9.39 12.73 5.03
C THR A 174 8.42 13.66 5.73
N ALA A 175 7.81 13.28 6.85
CA ALA A 175 6.89 14.16 7.58
C ALA A 175 7.59 15.42 8.13
N ALA A 176 8.85 15.30 8.58
CA ALA A 176 9.64 16.44 9.03
C ALA A 176 10.06 17.36 7.88
N ASP A 177 10.43 16.79 6.73
CA ASP A 177 10.84 17.53 5.53
C ASP A 177 9.67 18.25 4.86
N VAL A 178 8.49 17.64 4.91
CA VAL A 178 7.25 18.17 4.34
C VAL A 178 6.71 19.38 5.13
N GLY A 179 6.91 19.41 6.46
CA GLY A 179 6.67 20.59 7.30
C GLY A 179 5.28 21.24 7.18
N ASP A 180 5.16 22.48 7.69
CA ASP A 180 3.92 23.27 7.68
C ASP A 180 3.41 23.63 6.26
N GLU A 181 4.25 23.46 5.22
CA GLU A 181 3.93 23.82 3.83
C GLU A 181 2.86 22.92 3.22
N GLU A 182 2.86 21.60 3.45
CA GLU A 182 1.80 20.72 2.91
C GLU A 182 0.49 20.84 3.73
N LEU A 183 0.58 21.22 5.01
CA LEU A 183 -0.59 21.63 5.79
C LEU A 183 -1.18 22.95 5.26
N LEU A 184 -0.33 23.90 4.89
CA LEU A 184 -0.72 25.18 4.29
C LEU A 184 -1.30 24.97 2.89
N GLU A 185 -0.68 24.12 2.05
CA GLU A 185 -1.19 23.77 0.72
C GLU A 185 -2.48 22.95 0.81
N GLY A 186 -2.59 22.02 1.75
CA GLY A 186 -3.83 21.26 2.01
C GLY A 186 -4.95 22.11 2.63
N LEU A 187 -4.61 23.16 3.39
CA LEU A 187 -5.54 24.18 3.85
C LEU A 187 -5.97 25.09 2.69
N MET A 188 -5.01 25.57 1.89
CA MET A 188 -5.24 26.41 0.72
C MET A 188 -6.07 25.69 -0.32
N PHE A 189 -5.76 24.44 -0.67
CA PHE A 189 -6.54 23.62 -1.59
C PHE A 189 -8.00 23.49 -1.14
N ARG A 190 -8.23 23.19 0.15
CA ARG A 190 -9.58 23.17 0.72
C ARG A 190 -10.25 24.53 0.71
N LEU A 191 -9.54 25.61 1.02
CA LEU A 191 -10.07 26.98 0.93
C LEU A 191 -10.43 27.35 -0.51
N THR A 192 -9.63 26.95 -1.51
CA THR A 192 -9.87 27.25 -2.93
C THR A 192 -11.05 26.45 -3.50
N GLU A 193 -11.19 25.16 -3.16
CA GLU A 193 -12.39 24.38 -3.50
C GLU A 193 -13.66 24.93 -2.82
N THR A 194 -13.54 25.41 -1.58
CA THR A 194 -14.70 25.93 -0.82
C THR A 194 -15.13 27.33 -1.29
N LEU A 195 -14.18 28.16 -1.74
CA LEU A 195 -14.46 29.50 -2.28
C LEU A 195 -15.09 29.48 -3.69
N GLY A 196 -15.01 28.35 -4.40
CA GLY A 196 -15.65 28.17 -5.69
C GLY A 196 -17.16 27.87 -5.63
N SER A 197 -17.74 27.53 -4.47
CA SER A 197 -19.12 27.01 -4.44
C SER A 197 -20.03 27.39 -3.28
N ASN A 198 -19.58 28.05 -2.20
CA ASN A 198 -20.48 28.21 -1.03
C ASN A 198 -20.30 29.47 -0.15
N VAL A 199 -20.10 30.66 -0.72
CA VAL A 199 -20.10 31.90 0.10
C VAL A 199 -21.53 32.33 0.56
N SER A 200 -22.56 31.53 0.28
CA SER A 200 -23.96 31.89 0.56
C SER A 200 -24.68 31.02 1.60
N SER A 201 -24.05 29.98 2.15
CA SER A 201 -24.71 29.07 3.11
C SER A 201 -24.16 29.23 4.53
N ALA A 202 -25.07 29.27 5.52
CA ALA A 202 -24.74 29.36 6.94
C ALA A 202 -23.81 28.24 7.42
N GLN A 203 -23.83 27.10 6.74
CA GLN A 203 -22.99 25.94 7.02
C GLN A 203 -21.52 26.18 6.63
N GLY A 204 -21.26 26.92 5.54
CA GLY A 204 -19.90 27.32 5.16
C GLY A 204 -19.26 28.27 6.17
N TRP A 205 -20.06 29.20 6.72
CA TRP A 205 -19.62 30.09 7.80
C TRP A 205 -19.32 29.36 9.10
N GLN A 206 -20.13 28.36 9.48
CA GLN A 206 -19.86 27.53 10.66
C GLN A 206 -18.57 26.69 10.53
N GLN A 207 -18.27 26.21 9.32
CA GLN A 207 -17.05 25.45 9.06
C GLN A 207 -15.80 26.34 9.11
N LEU A 208 -15.87 27.55 8.55
CA LEU A 208 -14.81 28.54 8.66
C LEU A 208 -14.58 28.97 10.12
N GLU A 209 -15.66 29.22 10.86
CA GLU A 209 -15.58 29.56 12.28
C GLU A 209 -14.92 28.46 13.11
N LEU A 210 -15.26 27.18 12.86
CA LEU A 210 -14.66 26.04 13.55
C LEU A 210 -13.16 25.91 13.23
N ALA A 211 -12.77 26.11 11.97
CA ALA A 211 -11.37 26.08 11.56
C ALA A 211 -10.56 27.19 12.26
N LEU A 212 -11.09 28.42 12.29
CA LEU A 212 -10.46 29.54 12.97
C LEU A 212 -10.36 29.32 14.48
N ARG A 213 -11.39 28.77 15.12
CA ARG A 213 -11.36 28.43 16.56
C ARG A 213 -10.30 27.41 16.88
N ARG A 214 -10.16 26.34 16.08
CA ARG A 214 -9.11 25.34 16.26
C ARG A 214 -7.71 25.92 16.11
N SER A 215 -7.52 26.83 15.16
CA SER A 215 -6.24 27.54 14.99
C SER A 215 -5.91 28.40 16.22
N LEU A 216 -6.90 29.11 16.77
CA LEU A 216 -6.72 29.89 18.00
C LEU A 216 -6.46 29.01 19.22
N GLU A 217 -7.15 27.87 19.35
CA GLU A 217 -6.93 26.87 20.41
C GLU A 217 -5.55 26.20 20.31
N ALA A 218 -5.02 26.06 19.09
CA ALA A 218 -3.66 25.59 18.83
C ALA A 218 -2.58 26.65 19.10
N GLY A 219 -2.96 27.84 19.58
CA GLY A 219 -2.04 28.88 20.02
C GLY A 219 -1.53 29.80 18.90
N LEU A 220 -2.10 29.74 17.70
CA LEU A 220 -1.79 30.72 16.65
C LEU A 220 -2.25 32.11 17.08
N ALA A 221 -1.36 33.10 16.98
CA ALA A 221 -1.72 34.46 17.32
C ALA A 221 -2.70 35.01 16.27
N PRO A 222 -3.74 35.75 16.68
CA PRO A 222 -4.68 36.38 15.76
C PRO A 222 -4.01 37.25 14.67
N GLY A 223 -2.84 37.83 14.99
CA GLY A 223 -2.05 38.63 14.05
C GLY A 223 -1.43 37.81 12.91
N ASP A 224 -1.09 36.55 13.15
CA ASP A 224 -0.50 35.66 12.15
C ASP A 224 -1.56 35.21 11.14
N ILE A 225 -2.75 34.86 11.66
CA ILE A 225 -3.93 34.54 10.83
C ILE A 225 -4.31 35.73 9.96
N ALA A 226 -4.31 36.95 10.52
CA ALA A 226 -4.61 38.16 9.78
C ALA A 226 -3.55 38.49 8.72
N SER A 227 -2.27 38.23 9.01
CA SER A 227 -1.16 38.47 8.08
C SER A 227 -1.18 37.50 6.90
N LEU A 228 -1.53 36.25 7.13
CA LEU A 228 -1.72 35.23 6.08
C LEU A 228 -2.86 35.61 5.13
N LEU A 229 -3.99 36.05 5.66
CA LEU A 229 -5.13 36.53 4.86
C LEU A 229 -4.78 37.80 4.07
N LYS A 230 -4.04 38.73 4.69
CA LYS A 230 -3.65 40.00 4.07
C LYS A 230 -2.63 39.82 2.96
N GLY A 231 -1.63 38.95 3.14
CA GLY A 231 -0.65 38.62 2.10
C GLY A 231 -1.29 38.00 0.86
N HIS A 232 -2.36 37.21 1.05
CA HIS A 232 -3.08 36.61 -0.06
C HIS A 232 -3.97 37.59 -0.84
N LEU A 233 -4.63 38.53 -0.14
CA LEU A 233 -5.48 39.55 -0.77
C LEU A 233 -4.70 40.64 -1.51
N GLN A 234 -3.42 40.84 -1.17
CA GLN A 234 -2.55 41.83 -1.81
C GLN A 234 -1.81 41.29 -3.05
N ASN A 235 -1.79 39.97 -3.26
CA ASN A 235 -1.18 39.30 -4.41
C ASN A 235 -2.20 38.82 -5.46
N ARG A 236 -3.41 39.42 -5.47
CA ARG A 236 -4.41 39.29 -6.53
C ARG A 236 -4.52 40.57 -7.34
#